data_AF-A0A7R8WBR5-F1
#
_entry.id   AF-A0A7R8WBR5-F1
#
_cell.length_a   1.000
_cell.length_b   1.000
_cell.length_c   1.000
_cell.angle_alpha   90.00
_cell.angle_beta   90.00
_cell.angle_gamma   90.00
#
_symmetry.space_group_name_H-M   'P 1'
#
loop_
_entity.id
_entity.type
_entity.pdbx_description
1 polymer ?
#
loop_
_entity_poly.entity_id
_entity_poly.type
_entity_poly.pdbx_seq_one_letter_code
_entity_poly.pdbx_strand_id
1 'polypeptide(L)' 'MGHLIPKLSFKSFKDEALKNAYDWMDHLPCNASNEDIKDRYRELCLRYHPDKGGQQEDFQKLQCCMGVIKASKQDA' A
#
# COMPACT_ATOMS: atom_id res chain seq x y z
N MET A 1 -30.80 21.30 -23.86
CA MET A 1 -30.42 21.18 -22.43
C MET A 1 -29.53 19.94 -22.32
N GLY A 2 -28.22 20.12 -22.49
CA GLY A 2 -27.26 19.00 -22.62
C GLY A 2 -27.07 18.26 -21.29
N HIS A 3 -27.20 16.94 -21.34
CA HIS A 3 -27.00 16.05 -20.20
C HIS A 3 -25.51 16.04 -19.81
N LEU A 4 -25.21 16.55 -18.61
CA LEU A 4 -23.86 16.60 -18.05
C LEU A 4 -23.49 15.20 -17.55
N ILE A 5 -22.87 14.40 -18.41
CA ILE A 5 -22.22 13.15 -18.00
C ILE A 5 -21.06 13.52 -17.06
N PRO A 6 -21.07 13.13 -15.77
CA PRO A 6 -19.92 13.37 -14.91
C PRO A 6 -18.73 12.62 -15.53
N LYS A 7 -17.64 13.34 -15.77
CA LYS A 7 -16.36 12.79 -16.19
C LYS A 7 -15.90 11.84 -15.08
N LEU A 8 -16.29 10.57 -15.17
CA LEU A 8 -15.78 9.49 -14.34
C LEU A 8 -14.26 9.48 -14.54
N SER A 9 -13.58 10.08 -13.57
CA SER A 9 -12.13 10.17 -13.53
C SER A 9 -11.60 8.76 -13.28
N PHE A 10 -11.31 8.05 -14.38
CA PHE A 10 -10.84 6.66 -14.41
C PHE A 10 -9.50 6.43 -13.69
N LYS A 11 -8.93 7.48 -13.08
CA LYS A 11 -7.60 7.52 -12.48
C LYS A 11 -7.58 7.08 -11.00
N SER A 12 -8.74 6.84 -10.37
CA SER A 12 -8.85 6.71 -8.91
C SER A 12 -8.57 5.32 -8.32
N PHE A 13 -8.55 4.26 -9.15
CA PHE A 13 -8.45 2.88 -8.62
C PHE A 13 -7.06 2.53 -8.08
N LYS A 14 -5.99 3.00 -8.76
CA LYS A 14 -4.61 2.75 -8.31
C LYS A 14 -4.27 3.50 -7.03
N ASP A 15 -4.79 4.72 -6.91
CA ASP A 15 -4.58 5.61 -5.75
C ASP A 15 -5.21 5.05 -4.47
N GLU A 16 -6.40 4.45 -4.58
CA GLU A 16 -7.11 3.85 -3.44
C GLU A 16 -6.37 2.63 -2.89
N ALA A 17 -5.90 1.74 -3.76
CA ALA A 17 -5.08 0.60 -3.35
C ALA A 17 -3.76 1.04 -2.69
N LEU A 18 -3.13 2.11 -3.20
CA LEU A 18 -1.95 2.71 -2.58
C LEU A 18 -2.26 3.25 -1.18
N LYS A 19 -3.33 4.03 -1.06
CA LYS A 19 -3.73 4.63 0.22
C LYS A 19 -4.05 3.56 1.26
N ASN A 20 -4.79 2.52 0.88
CA ASN A 20 -5.09 1.41 1.79
C ASN A 20 -3.82 0.66 2.21
N ALA A 21 -2.87 0.48 1.30
CA ALA A 21 -1.57 -0.13 1.62
C ALA A 21 -0.75 0.72 2.61
N TYR A 22 -0.70 2.04 2.42
CA TYR A 22 0.01 2.96 3.30
C TYR A 22 -0.69 3.11 4.67
N ASP A 23 -2.02 3.15 4.68
CA ASP A 23 -2.83 3.22 5.89
C ASP A 23 -2.57 1.99 6.78
N TRP A 24 -2.56 0.80 6.17
CA TRP A 24 -2.31 -0.45 6.87
C TRP A 24 -0.86 -0.60 7.35
N MET A 25 0.13 -0.11 6.58
CA MET A 25 1.55 -0.09 6.97
C MET A 25 1.92 1.15 7.80
N ASP A 26 1.24 1.35 8.94
CA ASP A 26 1.61 2.37 9.95
C ASP A 26 1.35 3.83 9.52
N HIS A 27 0.31 4.08 8.71
CA HIS A 27 -0.07 5.42 8.21
C HIS A 27 1.11 6.18 7.57
N LEU A 28 1.92 5.48 6.78
CA LEU A 28 3.04 6.10 6.08
C LEU A 28 2.54 7.18 5.11
N PRO A 29 3.23 8.35 5.03
CA PRO A 29 2.81 9.39 4.12
C PRO A 29 3.02 8.96 2.67
N CYS A 30 2.17 9.43 1.75
CA CYS A 30 2.25 9.06 0.32
C CYS A 30 3.57 9.45 -0.36
N ASN A 31 4.35 10.34 0.26
CA ASN A 31 5.67 10.76 -0.16
C ASN A 31 6.82 10.01 0.55
N ALA A 32 6.53 9.00 1.38
CA ALA A 32 7.55 8.23 2.10
C ALA A 32 8.60 7.69 1.14
N SER A 33 9.87 7.77 1.53
CA SER A 33 10.96 7.28 0.70
C SER A 33 10.90 5.76 0.59
N ASN A 34 11.45 5.22 -0.49
CA ASN A 34 11.50 3.76 -0.68
C ASN A 34 12.27 3.07 0.46
N GLU A 35 13.17 3.79 1.12
CA GLU A 35 13.91 3.32 2.28
C GLU A 35 13.02 3.22 3.51
N ASP A 36 12.26 4.27 3.86
CA ASP A 36 11.30 4.26 4.97
C ASP A 36 10.26 3.15 4.84
N ILE A 37 9.73 2.95 3.62
CA ILE A 37 8.73 1.91 3.36
C ILE A 37 9.34 0.51 3.55
N LYS A 38 10.59 0.29 3.11
CA LYS A 38 11.30 -0.98 3.33
C LYS A 38 11.62 -1.19 4.80
N ASP A 39 11.98 -0.14 5.52
CA ASP A 39 12.30 -0.21 6.94
C ASP A 39 11.06 -0.61 7.75
N ARG A 40 9.93 0.10 7.55
CA ARG A 40 8.65 -0.29 8.17
C ARG A 40 8.19 -1.67 7.77
N TYR A 41 8.33 -2.04 6.50
CA TYR A 41 7.99 -3.38 6.04
C TYR A 41 8.79 -4.46 6.79
N ARG A 42 10.08 -4.23 7.08
CA ARG A 42 10.92 -5.14 7.86
C ARG A 42 10.47 -5.22 9.31
N GLU A 43 10.14 -4.10 9.92
CA GLU A 43 9.62 -4.08 11.30
C GLU A 43 8.28 -4.81 11.42
N LEU A 44 7.37 -4.61 10.47
CA LEU A 44 6.09 -5.32 10.42
C LEU A 44 6.29 -6.80 10.13
N CYS A 45 7.24 -7.18 9.25
CA CYS A 45 7.61 -8.58 9.04
C CYS A 45 8.07 -9.23 10.35
N LEU A 46 8.88 -8.54 11.15
CA LEU A 46 9.38 -9.06 12.43
C LEU A 46 8.27 -9.14 13.50
N ARG A 47 7.29 -8.22 13.46
CA ARG A 47 6.11 -8.23 14.34
C ARG A 47 5.13 -9.35 13.99
N TYR A 48 4.83 -9.52 12.71
CA TYR A 48 3.87 -10.52 12.21
C TYR A 48 4.54 -11.85 11.80
N HIS A 49 5.82 -12.05 12.14
CA HIS A 49 6.51 -13.28 11.80
C HIS A 49 5.85 -14.47 12.51
N PRO A 50 5.55 -15.58 11.81
CA PRO A 50 4.88 -16.74 12.40
C PRO A 50 5.67 -17.37 13.56
N ASP A 51 7.01 -17.29 13.53
CA ASP A 51 7.89 -17.73 14.62
C ASP A 51 7.67 -16.95 15.93
N LYS A 52 7.21 -15.70 15.84
CA LYS A 52 6.89 -14.85 17.01
C LYS A 52 5.39 -14.88 17.39
N GLY A 53 4.61 -15.77 16.78
CA GLY A 53 3.16 -15.86 16.99
C GLY A 53 2.34 -14.90 16.14
N GLY A 54 2.92 -14.34 15.07
CA GLY A 54 2.19 -13.52 14.11
C GLY A 54 1.32 -14.33 13.15
N GLN A 55 0.26 -13.72 12.62
CA GLN A 55 -0.65 -14.40 11.70
C GLN A 55 -0.12 -14.34 10.27
N GLN A 56 -0.20 -15.47 9.57
CA GLN A 56 0.19 -15.59 8.17
C GLN A 56 -0.64 -14.67 7.27
N GLU A 57 -1.91 -14.42 7.61
CA GLU A 57 -2.79 -13.52 6.87
C GLU A 57 -2.28 -12.07 6.87
N ASP A 58 -1.82 -11.58 8.03
CA ASP A 58 -1.26 -10.23 8.16
C ASP A 58 0.06 -10.12 7.38
N PHE A 59 0.89 -11.16 7.40
CA PHE A 59 2.11 -11.21 6.60
C PHE A 59 1.83 -11.20 5.08
N GLN A 60 0.77 -11.89 4.65
CA GLN A 60 0.37 -11.94 3.25
C GLN A 60 -0.21 -10.59 2.78
N LYS A 61 -0.99 -9.91 3.64
CA LYS A 61 -1.44 -8.53 3.41
C LYS A 61 -0.28 -7.56 3.31
N LEU A 62 0.70 -7.66 4.21
CA LEU A 62 1.93 -6.86 4.21
C LEU A 62 2.68 -6.99 2.87
N GLN A 63 2.86 -8.23 2.39
CA GLN A 63 3.49 -8.51 1.09
C GLN A 63 2.71 -7.90 -0.09
N CYS A 64 1.37 -8.04 -0.08
CA CYS A 64 0.51 -7.49 -1.11
C CYS A 64 0.61 -5.96 -1.17
N CYS A 65 0.52 -5.30 -0.02
CA CYS A 65 0.63 -3.84 0.10
C CYS A 65 1.98 -3.33 -0.42
N MET A 66 3.08 -4.00 -0.08
CA MET A 66 4.42 -3.65 -0.56
C MET A 66 4.56 -3.84 -2.08
N GLY A 67 3.94 -4.87 -2.65
CA GLY A 67 3.89 -5.08 -4.10
C GLY A 67 3.21 -3.93 -4.84
N VAL A 68 2.07 -3.47 -4.33
CA VAL A 68 1.31 -2.34 -4.90
C VAL A 68 2.12 -1.03 -4.88
N ILE A 69 2.79 -0.75 -3.76
CA ILE A 69 3.64 0.44 -3.62
C ILE A 69 4.84 0.38 -4.56
N LYS A 70 5.53 -0.78 -4.62
CA LYS A 70 6.67 -0.97 -5.52
C LYS A 70 6.27 -0.88 -6.99
N ALA A 71 5.09 -1.35 -7.36
CA ALA A 71 4.59 -1.24 -8.72
C ALA A 71 4.39 0.23 -9.10
N SER A 72 3.74 1.03 -8.25
CA SER A 72 3.50 2.45 -8.57
C SER A 72 4.75 3.33 -8.59
N LYS A 73 5.82 2.96 -7.86
CA LYS A 73 7.08 3.73 -7.85
C LYS A 73 8.11 3.30 -8.90
N GLN A 74 7.90 2.20 -9.63
CA GLN A 74 8.82 1.74 -10.69
C GLN A 74 8.49 2.31 -12.08
N ASP A 75 7.36 2.99 -12.24
CA ASP A 75 6.95 3.66 -13.49
C ASP A 75 7.55 5.09 -13.64
N ALA A 76 8.75 5.36 -13.10
CA ALA A 76 9.43 6.66 -13.22
C ALA A 76 10.91 6.51 -13.62
#